data_AF-A0AAV0ZR19-F1
#
_entry.id   AF-A0AAV0ZR19-F1
#
_cell.length_a   1.000
_cell.length_b   1.000
_cell.length_c   1.000
_cell.angle_alpha   90.00
_cell.angle_beta   90.00
_cell.angle_gamma   90.00
#
_symmetry.space_group_name_H-M   'P 1'
#
loop_
_entity.id
_entity.type
_entity.pdbx_description
1 polymer ?
#
loop_
_entity_poly.entity_id
_entity_poly.type
_entity_poly.pdbx_seq_one_letter_code
_entity_poly.pdbx_strand_id
1 'polypeptide(L)'
;MHRNTIGCKWIFKVNENEFGVSILHVCEEYAFTKALETCGFPVPNALEHNRHCVIMSLVQGYPLFQVKQLQNPYTVFETIIRLAENGIIHCDFNEFNIMVCLNNLC
;
A
#
# COMPACT_ATOMS: atom_id res chain seq x y z
N MET A 1 -21.47 -10.53 7.59
CA MET A 1 -20.16 -10.34 8.27
C MET A 1 -19.10 -10.12 7.20
N HIS A 2 -18.90 -8.87 6.76
CA HIS A 2 -17.84 -8.52 5.83
C HIS A 2 -16.60 -8.17 6.66
N ARG A 3 -15.51 -8.93 6.49
CA ARG A 3 -14.24 -8.62 7.15
C ARG A 3 -13.56 -7.58 6.28
N ASN A 4 -13.73 -6.31 6.59
CA ASN A 4 -13.01 -5.25 5.89
C ASN A 4 -11.51 -5.54 6.04
N THR A 5 -10.88 -5.91 4.94
CA THR A 5 -9.44 -6.16 4.90
C THR A 5 -8.78 -4.84 4.50
N ILE A 6 -7.72 -4.47 5.21
CA ILE A 6 -7.02 -3.21 4.95
C ILE A 6 -6.00 -3.50 3.87
N GLY A 7 -6.21 -2.92 2.68
CA GLY A 7 -5.22 -2.93 1.62
C GLY A 7 -4.41 -1.64 1.72
N CYS A 8 -3.09 -1.70 1.75
CA CYS A 8 -2.31 -0.48 1.67
C CYS A 8 -2.36 0.09 0.24
N LYS A 9 -2.49 1.41 0.10
CA LYS A 9 -2.42 2.08 -1.20
C LYS A 9 -1.08 2.74 -1.33
N TRP A 10 -0.27 2.18 -2.20
CA TRP A 10 0.96 2.78 -2.65
C TRP A 10 0.73 3.39 -4.04
N ILE A 11 -0.27 4.27 -4.21
CA ILE A 11 -0.33 5.06 -5.47
C ILE A 11 0.71 6.16 -5.31
N PHE A 12 1.94 5.84 -5.71
CA PHE A 12 2.98 6.83 -5.86
C PHE A 12 2.84 7.43 -7.25
N LYS A 13 2.20 8.59 -7.27
CA LYS A 13 2.23 9.48 -8.43
C LYS A 13 3.52 10.27 -8.30
N VAL A 14 4.63 9.70 -8.77
CA VAL A 14 5.91 10.42 -8.82
C VAL A 14 5.74 11.56 -9.82
N ASN A 15 5.55 12.76 -9.29
CA ASN A 15 5.31 13.96 -10.06
C ASN A 15 6.45 14.92 -9.78
N GLU A 16 7.65 14.59 -10.27
CA GLU A 16 8.84 15.40 -10.03
C GLU A 16 9.57 15.63 -11.35
N ASN A 17 9.83 16.91 -11.63
CA ASN A 17 10.37 17.46 -12.88
C ASN A 17 11.84 17.06 -13.16
N GLU A 18 12.39 16.09 -12.42
CA GLU A 18 13.74 15.57 -12.57
C GLU A 18 13.73 14.10 -13.05
N PHE A 19 14.13 13.89 -14.30
CA PHE A 19 14.05 12.59 -14.99
C PHE A 19 14.84 11.45 -14.32
N GLY A 20 15.88 11.74 -13.54
CA GLY A 20 16.71 10.71 -12.90
C GLY A 20 16.16 10.19 -11.57
N VAL A 21 15.74 11.11 -10.70
CA VAL A 21 15.24 10.82 -9.33
C VAL A 21 13.93 10.03 -9.40
N SER A 22 13.07 10.38 -10.36
CA SER A 22 11.78 9.72 -10.55
C SER A 22 11.89 8.24 -10.93
N ILE A 23 12.96 7.84 -11.62
CA ILE A 23 13.18 6.44 -12.01
C ILE A 23 13.68 5.60 -10.82
N LEU A 24 14.57 6.18 -9.99
CA LEU A 24 15.10 5.49 -8.81
C LEU A 24 13.97 5.17 -7.82
N HIS A 25 13.11 6.16 -7.51
CA HIS A 25 11.98 5.96 -6.60
C HIS A 25 11.03 4.86 -7.10
N VAL A 26 10.73 4.83 -8.40
CA VAL A 26 9.88 3.79 -8.99
C VAL A 26 10.46 2.39 -8.89
N CYS A 27 11.77 2.24 -9.12
CA CYS A 27 12.44 0.96 -8.96
C CYS A 27 12.44 0.48 -7.51
N GLU A 28 12.67 1.39 -6.55
CA GLU A 28 12.64 1.09 -5.12
C GLU A 28 11.24 0.66 -4.67
N GLU A 29 10.21 1.39 -5.06
CA GLU A 29 8.81 1.08 -4.73
C GLU A 29 8.34 -0.23 -5.35
N TYR A 30 8.73 -0.51 -6.60
CA TYR A 30 8.43 -1.79 -7.25
C TYR A 30 9.06 -2.96 -6.47
N ALA A 31 10.35 -2.84 -6.13
CA ALA A 31 11.06 -3.86 -5.35
C ALA A 31 10.44 -4.06 -3.95
N PHE A 32 10.08 -2.96 -3.29
CA PHE A 32 9.46 -3.00 -1.96
C PHE A 32 8.07 -3.64 -1.99
N THR A 33 7.24 -3.28 -2.98
CA THR A 33 5.90 -3.86 -3.16
C THR A 33 6.00 -5.36 -3.42
N LYS A 34 6.97 -5.79 -4.25
CA LYS A 34 7.23 -7.23 -4.48
C LYS A 34 7.70 -7.96 -3.23
N ALA A 35 8.55 -7.35 -2.41
CA ALA A 35 8.98 -7.95 -1.15
C ALA A 35 7.82 -8.08 -0.14
N LEU A 36 6.95 -7.08 -0.06
CA LEU A 36 5.77 -7.15 0.81
C LEU A 36 4.76 -8.21 0.34
N GLU A 37 4.60 -8.37 -0.98
CA GLU A 37 3.78 -9.42 -1.58
C GLU A 37 4.28 -10.82 -1.18
N THR A 38 5.60 -11.07 -1.25
CA THR A 38 6.19 -12.38 -0.85
C THR A 38 6.10 -12.64 0.65
N CYS A 39 6.12 -11.59 1.47
CA CYS A 39 5.88 -11.68 2.92
C CYS A 39 4.39 -11.89 3.29
N GLY A 40 3.47 -11.90 2.33
CA GLY A 40 2.04 -12.12 2.57
C GLY A 40 1.35 -10.94 3.25
N PHE A 41 1.82 -9.71 2.99
CA PHE A 41 1.11 -8.50 3.39
C PHE A 41 0.01 -8.16 2.37
N PRO A 42 -1.10 -7.55 2.81
CA PRO A 42 -2.18 -7.10 1.92
C PRO A 42 -1.75 -5.83 1.18
N VAL A 43 -0.92 -6.02 0.15
CA VAL A 43 -0.45 -4.96 -0.75
C VAL A 43 -0.94 -5.22 -2.18
N PRO A 44 -1.08 -4.18 -3.01
CA PRO A 44 -1.39 -4.35 -4.42
C PRO A 44 -0.28 -5.15 -5.12
N ASN A 45 -0.63 -6.10 -5.98
CA ASN A 45 0.36 -6.81 -6.77
C ASN A 45 0.97 -5.86 -7.81
N ALA A 46 2.27 -5.61 -7.71
CA ALA A 46 3.01 -4.84 -8.69
C ALA A 46 3.26 -5.71 -9.94
N LEU A 47 2.74 -5.32 -11.10
CA LEU A 47 2.88 -6.09 -12.34
C LEU A 47 4.16 -5.72 -13.09
N GLU A 48 4.38 -4.42 -13.30
CA GLU A 48 5.50 -3.89 -14.08
C GLU A 48 5.76 -2.44 -13.68
N HIS A 49 6.95 -1.91 -13.98
CA HIS A 49 7.26 -0.50 -13.83
C HIS A 49 7.89 0.05 -15.11
N ASN A 50 7.58 1.30 -15.46
CA ASN A 50 8.11 1.98 -16.62
C ASN A 50 8.52 3.40 -16.25
N ARG A 51 9.83 3.67 -16.25
CA ARG A 51 10.43 4.96 -15.92
C ARG A 51 9.88 5.53 -14.61
N HIS A 52 8.89 6.43 -14.69
CA HIS A 52 8.28 7.14 -13.57
C HIS A 52 6.91 6.58 -13.16
N CYS A 53 6.52 5.39 -13.62
CA CYS A 53 5.23 4.76 -13.32
C CYS A 53 5.40 3.31 -12.85
N VAL A 54 4.60 2.89 -11.87
CA VAL A 54 4.39 1.48 -11.51
C VAL A 54 2.96 1.07 -11.86
N ILE A 55 2.81 -0.07 -12.54
CA ILE A 55 1.52 -0.71 -12.82
C ILE A 55 1.26 -1.72 -11.71
N MET A 56 0.12 -1.60 -11.06
CA MET A 56 -0.31 -2.48 -9.96
C MET A 56 -1.75 -2.95 -10.13
N SER A 57 -2.10 -4.04 -9.44
CA SER A 57 -3.46 -4.56 -9.38
C SER A 57 -4.42 -3.51 -8.80
N LEU A 58 -5.61 -3.40 -9.38
CA LEU A 58 -6.63 -2.48 -8.89
C LEU A 58 -7.18 -2.96 -7.53
N VAL A 59 -6.95 -2.17 -6.48
CA VAL A 59 -7.57 -2.39 -5.17
C VAL A 59 -8.95 -1.74 -5.14
N GLN A 60 -10.00 -2.56 -4.99
CA GLN A 60 -11.37 -2.09 -4.81
C GLN A 60 -11.62 -1.69 -3.36
N GLY A 61 -11.53 -0.39 -3.09
CA GLY A 61 -11.71 0.15 -1.75
C GLY A 61 -11.78 1.67 -1.72
N TYR A 62 -11.87 2.21 -0.50
CA TYR A 62 -11.86 3.64 -0.24
C TYR A 62 -10.67 4.01 0.65
N PRO A 63 -10.05 5.19 0.48
CA PRO A 63 -9.01 5.66 1.38
C PRO A 63 -9.60 5.85 2.78
N LEU A 64 -8.79 5.60 3.81
CA LEU A 64 -9.23 5.63 5.21
C LEU A 64 -9.83 6.98 5.60
N PHE A 65 -9.30 8.09 5.06
CA PHE A 65 -9.86 9.44 5.24
C PHE A 65 -11.36 9.55 4.88
N GLN A 66 -11.87 8.78 3.92
CA GLN A 66 -13.29 8.80 3.53
C GLN A 66 -14.18 7.93 4.44
N VAL A 67 -13.58 7.11 5.30
CA VAL A 67 -14.29 6.17 6.16
C VAL A 67 -14.61 6.85 7.49
N LYS A 68 -15.91 7.13 7.72
CA LYS A 68 -16.37 7.81 8.96
C LYS A 68 -16.24 6.97 10.22
N GLN A 69 -16.41 5.65 10.10
CA GLN A 69 -16.30 4.71 11.22
C GLN A 69 -15.68 3.41 10.73
N LEU A 70 -14.58 3.00 11.36
CA LEU A 70 -13.97 1.70 11.16
C LEU A 70 -14.58 0.71 12.15
N GLN A 71 -15.10 -0.43 11.68
CA GLN A 71 -15.70 -1.44 12.55
C GLN A 71 -14.66 -2.09 13.48
N ASN A 72 -13.41 -2.21 13.03
CA ASN A 72 -12.34 -2.81 13.81
C ASN A 72 -11.03 -2.02 13.64
N PRO A 73 -10.71 -1.07 14.53
CA PRO A 73 -9.45 -0.32 14.47
C PRO A 73 -8.21 -1.19 14.75
N TYR A 74 -8.38 -2.31 15.47
CA TYR A 74 -7.26 -3.18 15.84
C TYR A 74 -6.58 -3.79 14.62
N THR A 75 -7.31 -4.04 13.54
CA THR A 75 -6.70 -4.61 12.32
C THR A 75 -5.67 -3.69 11.68
N VAL A 76 -5.78 -2.36 11.85
CA VAL A 76 -4.76 -1.41 11.36
C VAL A 76 -3.51 -1.49 12.24
N PHE A 77 -3.68 -1.58 13.55
CA PHE A 77 -2.56 -1.70 14.48
C PHE A 77 -1.81 -3.02 14.30
N GLU A 78 -2.53 -4.13 14.09
CA GLU A 78 -1.93 -5.43 13.78
C GLU A 78 -1.04 -5.40 12.53
N THR A 79 -1.44 -4.68 11.46
CA THR A 79 -0.59 -4.52 10.29
C THR A 79 0.69 -3.73 10.60
N ILE A 80 0.61 -2.68 11.42
CA ILE A 80 1.79 -1.90 11.84
C ILE A 80 2.75 -2.76 12.67
N ILE A 81 2.21 -3.54 13.62
CA ILE A 81 3.00 -4.45 14.44
C ILE A 81 3.68 -5.50 13.56
N ARG A 82 2.95 -6.14 12.65
CA ARG A 82 3.51 -7.11 11.71
C ARG A 82 4.60 -6.51 10.81
N LEU A 83 4.46 -5.26 10.37
CA LEU A 83 5.50 -4.57 9.60
C LEU A 83 6.76 -4.37 10.46
N ALA A 84 6.60 -3.89 11.70
CA ALA A 84 7.71 -3.69 12.63
C ALA A 84 8.43 -5.00 12.99
N GLU A 85 7.70 -6.11 13.14
CA GLU A 85 8.26 -7.45 13.37
C GLU A 85 9.13 -7.94 12.20
N ASN A 86 8.79 -7.53 10.96
CA ASN A 86 9.61 -7.80 9.77
C ASN A 86 10.74 -6.77 9.58
N GLY A 87 10.96 -5.87 10.54
CA GLY A 87 11.98 -4.82 10.47
C GLY A 87 11.64 -3.67 9.53
N ILE A 88 10.38 -3.58 9.09
CA ILE A 88 9.91 -2.57 8.13
C ILE A 88 9.17 -1.48 8.90
N ILE A 89 9.71 -0.26 8.85
CA ILE A 89 9.05 0.92 9.41
C ILE A 89 8.56 1.77 8.25
N HIS A 90 7.23 1.89 8.13
CA HIS A 90 6.66 2.78 7.15
C HIS A 90 6.58 4.21 7.71
N CYS A 91 7.49 5.08 7.29
CA CYS A 91 7.61 6.44 7.83
C CYS A 91 6.44 7.37 7.47
N ASP A 92 5.65 7.05 6.44
CA ASP A 92 4.51 7.85 6.00
C ASP A 92 3.17 7.08 6.17
N PHE A 93 2.99 6.39 7.32
CA PHE A 93 1.78 5.62 7.58
C PHE A 93 0.63 6.54 8.05
N ASN A 94 -0.11 7.09 7.08
CA ASN A 94 -1.20 8.04 7.30
C ASN A 94 -2.55 7.54 6.71
N GLU A 95 -3.64 8.24 6.99
CA GLU A 95 -4.99 7.92 6.52
C GLU A 95 -5.22 8.05 5.00
N PHE A 96 -4.26 8.62 4.27
CA PHE A 96 -4.28 8.72 2.81
C PHE A 96 -3.59 7.53 2.13
N ASN A 97 -2.63 6.90 2.81
CA ASN A 97 -1.86 5.75 2.34
C ASN A 97 -2.49 4.39 2.72
N ILE A 98 -3.56 4.42 3.51
CA ILE A 98 -4.32 3.22 3.89
C ILE A 98 -5.62 3.17 3.07
N MET A 99 -5.89 2.04 2.43
CA MET A 99 -7.21 1.74 1.85
C MET A 99 -7.93 0.68 2.65
N VAL A 100 -9.25 0.84 2.68
CA VAL A 100 -10.16 -0.17 3.21
C VAL A 100 -10.77 -0.89 2.02
N CYS A 101 -10.41 -2.16 1.82
CA CYS A 101 -11.02 -2.99 0.79
C CYS A 101 -12.46 -3.33 1.19
N LEU A 102 -13.36 -3.31 0.20
CA LEU A 102 -14.77 -3.67 0.40
C LEU A 102 -15.00 -5.19 0.41
N ASN A 103 -14.06 -5.96 -0.13
CA ASN A 103 -14.13 -7.40 -0.28
C ASN A 103 -12.98 -8.09 0.48
N ASN A 104 -13.21 -9.30 0.99
CA ASN A 104 -12.19 -10.15 1.63
C ASN A 104 -11.14 -10.70 0.62
N LEU A 105 -10.86 -10.00 -0.49
CA LEU A 105 -10.07 -10.48 -1.64
C LEU A 105 -8.84 -9.62 -1.94
N CYS A 106 -8.42 -8.83 -0.96
CA CYS A 106 -7.04 -8.39 -0.82
C CYS A 106 -6.45 -9.14 0.39
#